data_AF-N6WYZ2-F1
#
_entry.id   AF-N6WYZ2-F1
#
_cell.length_a   1.000
_cell.length_b   1.000
_cell.length_c   1.000
_cell.angle_alpha   90.00
_cell.angle_beta   90.00
_cell.angle_gamma   90.00
#
_symmetry.space_group_name_H-M   'P 1'
#
loop_
_entity.id
_entity.type
_entity.pdbx_description
1 polymer ?
#
loop_
_entity_poly.entity_id
_entity_poly.type
_entity_poly.pdbx_seq_one_letter_code
_entity_poly.pdbx_strand_id
1 'polypeptide(L)'
;MFDLSWVELLFCGALALIVIGPKDMPQLFRAGGRLLSKGRRLYSDVVGSMHQLEREVDIASGKGPEHENWRNLIPEDLRNLPADFRPGSLTAEDHQRRREAIEQARRDAEAARQAEAERQAQIEAGSSANPTPTDKR
;
A
#
# COMPACT_ATOMS: atom_id res chain seq x y z
N MET A 1 36.22 -7.89 -11.45
CA MET A 1 37.54 -7.45 -11.94
C MET A 1 37.76 -6.02 -11.46
N PHE A 2 38.06 -5.88 -10.17
CA PHE A 2 38.55 -4.64 -9.57
C PHE A 2 39.94 -4.97 -9.04
N ASP A 3 40.92 -4.97 -9.94
CA ASP A 3 42.34 -5.20 -9.63
C ASP A 3 43.02 -3.94 -9.08
N LEU A 4 42.25 -3.06 -8.42
CA LEU A 4 42.76 -1.79 -7.93
C LEU A 4 43.63 -2.01 -6.69
N SER A 5 44.89 -2.33 -6.93
CA SER A 5 45.89 -2.56 -5.90
C SER A 5 46.22 -1.26 -5.17
N TRP A 6 46.70 -1.36 -3.93
CA TRP A 6 47.20 -0.22 -3.16
C TRP A 6 48.24 0.61 -3.93
N VAL A 7 49.03 -0.05 -4.80
CA VAL A 7 50.02 0.60 -5.65
C VAL A 7 49.36 1.40 -6.78
N GLU A 8 48.30 0.88 -7.41
CA GLU A 8 47.58 1.58 -8.48
C GLU A 8 46.80 2.79 -7.93
N LEU A 9 46.24 2.69 -6.73
CA LEU A 9 45.62 3.82 -6.04
C LEU A 9 46.64 4.93 -5.77
N LEU A 10 47.85 4.58 -5.33
CA LEU A 10 48.96 5.52 -5.15
C LEU A 10 49.40 6.16 -6.47
N PHE A 11 49.48 5.37 -7.55
CA PHE A 11 49.83 5.85 -8.88
C PHE A 11 48.80 6.85 -9.42
N CYS A 12 47.51 6.53 -9.32
CA CYS A 12 46.44 7.45 -9.65
C CYS A 12 46.45 8.71 -8.77
N GLY A 13 46.74 8.59 -7.47
CA GLY A 13 46.92 9.72 -6.57
C GLY A 13 48.05 10.66 -7.01
N ALA A 14 49.21 10.10 -7.38
CA ALA A 14 50.35 10.85 -7.89
C ALA A 14 50.02 11.54 -9.23
N LEU A 15 49.40 10.84 -10.18
CA LEU A 15 48.96 11.43 -11.45
C LEU A 15 47.97 12.59 -11.23
N ALA A 16 47.01 12.41 -10.32
CA ALA A 16 46.06 13.45 -10.02
C ALA A 16 46.72 14.68 -9.37
N LEU A 17 47.74 14.51 -8.54
CA LEU A 17 48.55 15.63 -8.02
C LEU A 17 49.33 16.36 -9.11
N ILE A 18 49.79 15.68 -10.16
CA ILE A 18 50.51 16.29 -11.28
C ILE A 18 49.54 17.09 -12.17
N VAL A 19 48.40 16.49 -12.51
CA VAL A 19 47.44 17.07 -13.47
C VAL A 19 46.66 18.24 -12.87
N ILE A 20 46.14 18.07 -11.65
CA ILE A 20 45.32 19.07 -10.96
C ILE A 20 46.17 20.00 -10.10
N GLY A 21 47.34 19.54 -9.67
CA GLY A 21 48.20 20.28 -8.76
C GLY A 21 47.96 19.91 -7.29
N PRO A 22 49.02 19.94 -6.45
CA PRO A 22 48.95 19.49 -5.06
C PRO A 22 48.13 20.40 -4.14
N LYS A 23 47.88 21.66 -4.53
CA LYS A 23 47.09 22.62 -3.75
C LYS A 23 45.60 22.53 -4.05
N ASP A 24 45.22 22.13 -5.25
CA ASP A 24 43.82 22.15 -5.68
C ASP A 24 43.10 20.85 -5.28
N MET A 25 43.78 19.70 -5.33
CA MET A 25 43.26 18.41 -4.85
C MET A 25 42.62 18.45 -3.45
N PRO A 26 43.27 18.97 -2.39
CA PRO A 26 42.64 19.02 -1.06
C PRO A 26 41.41 19.94 -1.03
N GLN A 27 41.36 20.97 -1.88
CA GLN A 27 40.20 21.84 -1.98
C GLN A 27 39.05 21.15 -2.74
N LEU A 28 39.35 20.37 -3.79
CA LEU A 28 38.39 19.53 -4.50
C LEU A 28 37.81 18.45 -3.57
N PHE A 29 38.63 17.74 -2.80
CA PHE A 29 38.14 16.73 -1.84
C PHE A 29 37.23 17.35 -0.77
N ARG A 30 37.52 18.56 -0.29
CA ARG A 30 36.64 19.29 0.63
C ARG A 30 35.33 19.73 -0.02
N ALA A 31 35.35 20.11 -1.28
CA ALA A 31 34.14 20.49 -2.01
C ALA A 31 33.27 19.26 -2.32
N GLY A 32 33.86 18.21 -2.90
CA GLY A 32 33.19 16.94 -3.20
C GLY A 32 32.71 16.23 -1.94
N GLY A 33 33.52 16.25 -0.86
CA GLY A 33 33.14 15.69 0.43
C GLY A 33 31.92 16.35 1.06
N ARG A 34 31.79 17.69 0.94
CA ARG A 34 30.58 18.41 1.38
C ARG A 34 29.35 18.07 0.55
N LEU A 35 29.54 17.75 -0.73
CA LEU A 35 28.44 17.32 -1.60
C LEU A 35 27.99 15.90 -1.24
N LEU A 36 28.95 15.00 -1.06
CA LEU A 36 28.70 13.62 -0.63
C LEU A 36 28.10 13.55 0.77
N SER A 37 28.53 14.41 1.70
CA SER A 37 27.98 14.46 3.05
C SER A 37 26.52 14.90 3.06
N LYS A 38 26.14 15.84 2.20
CA LYS A 38 24.75 16.25 2.02
C LYS A 38 23.92 15.11 1.42
N GLY A 39 24.45 14.43 0.39
CA GLY A 39 23.80 13.25 -0.18
C GLY A 39 23.61 12.13 0.84
N ARG A 40 24.62 11.86 1.68
CA ARG A 40 24.53 10.86 2.74
C ARG A 40 23.52 11.22 3.82
N ARG A 41 23.39 12.51 4.17
CA ARG A 41 22.38 12.96 5.13
C ARG A 41 20.97 12.78 4.58
N LEU A 42 20.72 13.22 3.35
CA LEU A 42 19.44 12.98 2.66
C LEU A 42 19.13 11.49 2.56
N TYR A 43 20.13 10.65 2.21
CA TYR A 43 19.95 9.20 2.16
C TYR A 43 19.61 8.61 3.54
N SER A 44 20.27 9.08 4.60
CA SER A 44 19.97 8.64 5.97
C SER A 44 18.54 8.98 6.38
N ASP A 45 18.06 10.17 6.01
CA ASP A 45 16.70 10.62 6.32
C ASP A 45 15.66 9.82 5.52
N VAL A 46 15.92 9.55 4.24
CA VAL A 46 15.05 8.72 3.39
C VAL A 46 15.03 7.27 3.85
N VAL A 47 16.18 6.67 4.13
CA VAL A 47 16.26 5.29 4.65
C VAL A 47 15.62 5.18 6.03
N GLY A 48 15.79 6.19 6.89
CA GLY A 48 15.10 6.26 8.18
C GLY A 48 13.57 6.29 8.00
N SER A 49 13.09 7.16 7.10
CA SER A 49 11.67 7.28 6.77
C SER A 49 11.12 6.00 6.13
N MET A 50 11.90 5.36 5.26
CA MET A 50 11.52 4.11 4.59
C MET A 50 11.47 2.96 5.59
N HIS A 51 12.37 2.88 6.56
CA HIS A 51 12.27 1.88 7.63
C HIS A 51 11.09 2.13 8.58
N GLN A 52 10.71 3.39 8.81
CA GLN A 52 9.47 3.72 9.52
C GLN A 52 8.25 3.24 8.73
N LEU A 53 8.20 3.58 7.43
CA LEU A 53 7.15 3.16 6.52
C LEU A 53 7.11 1.65 6.35
N GLU A 54 8.25 0.97 6.24
CA GLU A 54 8.33 -0.49 6.17
C GLU A 54 7.82 -1.13 7.45
N ARG A 55 8.15 -0.59 8.62
CA ARG A 55 7.65 -1.10 9.90
C ARG A 55 6.15 -0.87 10.04
N GLU A 56 5.66 0.29 9.62
CA GLU A 56 4.24 0.62 9.62
C GLU A 56 3.47 -0.17 8.55
N VAL A 57 4.10 -0.45 7.42
CA VAL A 57 3.62 -1.33 6.36
C VAL A 57 3.78 -2.80 6.75
N ASP A 58 4.66 -3.20 7.65
CA ASP A 58 4.73 -4.57 8.20
C ASP A 58 3.56 -4.79 9.16
N ILE A 59 3.29 -3.79 10.00
CA ILE A 59 2.15 -3.77 10.93
C ILE A 59 0.83 -3.68 10.15
N ALA A 60 0.78 -2.90 9.07
CA ALA A 60 -0.40 -2.80 8.21
C ALA A 60 -0.52 -4.01 7.26
N SER A 61 0.54 -4.42 6.56
CA SER A 61 0.51 -5.54 5.58
C SER A 61 0.55 -6.93 6.21
N GLY A 62 0.50 -7.07 7.53
CA GLY A 62 0.35 -8.38 8.18
C GLY A 62 1.49 -9.35 7.85
N LYS A 63 2.76 -8.90 7.80
CA LYS A 63 3.91 -9.81 7.71
C LYS A 63 4.35 -10.34 9.09
N GLY A 64 3.37 -10.67 9.92
CA GLY A 64 3.52 -11.79 10.84
C GLY A 64 3.51 -13.10 10.04
N PRO A 65 4.02 -14.20 10.61
CA PRO A 65 3.96 -15.50 9.96
C PRO A 65 2.47 -15.92 9.83
N GLU A 66 2.06 -16.15 8.58
CA GLU A 66 0.79 -16.76 8.17
C GLU A 66 -0.49 -15.89 8.12
N HIS A 67 -0.96 -15.68 6.89
CA HIS A 67 -2.39 -15.61 6.50
C HIS A 67 -3.25 -14.36 6.78
N GLU A 68 -2.74 -13.14 6.66
CA GLU A 68 -3.61 -11.98 6.40
C GLU A 68 -3.38 -11.38 5.01
N ASN A 69 -4.33 -11.65 4.13
CA ASN A 69 -4.35 -11.18 2.75
C ASN A 69 -4.26 -9.64 2.72
N TRP A 70 -3.13 -9.11 2.26
CA TRP A 70 -2.89 -7.70 1.91
C TRP A 70 -4.02 -7.04 1.09
N ARG A 71 -4.82 -7.84 0.38
CA ARG A 71 -6.06 -7.39 -0.28
C ARG A 71 -7.02 -6.69 0.69
N ASN A 72 -7.03 -7.06 1.97
CA ASN A 72 -7.94 -6.53 2.99
C ASN A 72 -7.66 -5.10 3.46
N LEU A 73 -6.46 -4.58 3.17
CA LEU A 73 -6.06 -3.21 3.49
C LEU A 73 -6.34 -2.19 2.39
N ILE A 74 -6.60 -2.69 1.18
CA ILE A 74 -7.01 -1.85 0.07
C ILE A 74 -8.48 -1.49 0.32
N PRO A 75 -8.87 -0.19 0.33
CA PRO A 75 -10.27 0.22 0.48
C PRO A 75 -11.18 -0.59 -0.46
N GLU A 76 -12.38 -0.96 -0.02
CA GLU A 76 -13.28 -1.79 -0.84
C GLU A 76 -13.54 -1.18 -2.22
N ASP A 77 -13.55 0.16 -2.29
CA ASP A 77 -13.67 0.93 -3.53
C ASP A 77 -12.55 0.67 -4.54
N LEU A 78 -11.33 0.42 -4.07
CA LEU A 78 -10.19 0.09 -4.93
C LEU A 78 -10.10 -1.40 -5.26
N ARG A 79 -10.62 -2.25 -4.37
CA ARG A 79 -10.63 -3.70 -4.53
C ARG A 79 -11.60 -4.17 -5.63
N ASN A 80 -12.63 -3.38 -5.88
CA ASN A 80 -13.65 -3.59 -6.90
C ASN A 80 -13.39 -2.80 -8.20
N LEU A 81 -12.19 -2.22 -8.36
CA LEU A 81 -11.83 -1.60 -9.63
C LEU A 81 -11.50 -2.69 -10.66
N PRO A 82 -12.02 -2.58 -11.89
CA PRO A 82 -11.56 -3.43 -12.99
C PRO A 82 -10.05 -3.27 -13.16
N ALA A 83 -9.37 -4.34 -13.56
CA ALA A 83 -7.91 -4.35 -13.73
C ALA A 83 -7.40 -3.26 -14.69
N ASP A 84 -8.28 -2.74 -15.56
CA ASP A 84 -7.95 -1.72 -16.58
C ASP A 84 -8.22 -0.27 -16.13
N PHE A 85 -8.48 -0.02 -14.85
CA PHE A 85 -8.79 1.33 -14.38
C PHE A 85 -7.59 2.28 -14.50
N ARG A 86 -7.73 3.33 -15.33
CA ARG A 86 -6.76 4.44 -15.46
C ARG A 86 -7.41 5.74 -15.01
N PRO A 87 -6.83 6.48 -14.04
CA PRO A 87 -7.42 7.72 -13.57
C PRO A 87 -7.50 8.74 -14.71
N GLY A 88 -8.70 9.30 -14.95
CA GLY A 88 -8.97 10.28 -16.00
C GLY A 88 -9.37 9.71 -17.37
N SER A 89 -9.51 8.40 -17.53
CA SER A 89 -9.91 7.79 -18.82
C SER A 89 -11.41 7.50 -18.96
N LEU A 90 -12.24 7.82 -17.97
CA LEU A 90 -13.66 7.48 -17.94
C LEU A 90 -14.50 8.69 -18.38
N THR A 91 -15.39 8.50 -19.37
CA THR A 91 -16.23 9.58 -19.91
C THR A 91 -17.42 9.87 -18.98
N ALA A 92 -18.07 11.03 -19.15
CA ALA A 92 -19.20 11.42 -18.31
C ALA A 92 -20.39 10.43 -18.39
N GLU A 93 -20.62 9.83 -19.56
CA GLU A 93 -21.66 8.81 -19.76
C GLU A 93 -21.32 7.50 -19.04
N ASP A 94 -20.06 7.09 -19.06
CA ASP A 94 -19.59 5.89 -18.35
C ASP A 94 -19.68 6.06 -16.82
N HIS A 95 -19.46 7.29 -16.33
CA HIS A 95 -19.71 7.64 -14.93
C HIS A 95 -21.18 7.53 -14.54
N GLN A 96 -22.11 7.90 -15.43
CA GLN A 96 -23.55 7.80 -15.19
C GLN A 96 -24.00 6.34 -15.16
N ARG A 97 -23.64 5.53 -16.15
CA ARG A 97 -23.96 4.10 -16.18
C ARG A 97 -23.47 3.34 -14.95
N ARG A 98 -22.27 3.70 -14.45
CA ARG A 98 -21.74 3.12 -13.22
C ARG A 98 -22.56 3.51 -11.99
N ARG A 99 -22.98 4.78 -11.88
CA ARG A 99 -23.85 5.24 -10.78
C ARG A 99 -25.19 4.52 -10.80
N GLU A 100 -25.78 4.37 -11.98
CA GLU A 100 -27.03 3.63 -12.18
C GLU A 100 -26.89 2.16 -11.78
N ALA A 101 -25.81 1.49 -12.17
CA ALA A 101 -25.56 0.09 -11.79
C ALA A 101 -25.39 -0.08 -10.26
N ILE A 102 -24.69 0.86 -9.61
CA ILE A 102 -24.53 0.87 -8.14
C ILE A 102 -25.88 1.11 -7.46
N GLU A 103 -26.70 2.01 -8.00
CA GLU A 103 -28.02 2.31 -7.45
C GLU A 103 -28.99 1.13 -7.61
N GLN A 104 -28.95 0.43 -8.74
CA GLN A 104 -29.72 -0.80 -8.96
C GLN A 104 -29.31 -1.90 -7.98
N ALA A 105 -28.00 -2.18 -7.87
CA ALA A 105 -27.50 -3.18 -6.92
C ALA A 105 -27.90 -2.85 -5.47
N ARG A 106 -27.93 -1.55 -5.12
CA ARG A 106 -28.37 -1.10 -3.80
C ARG A 106 -29.87 -1.33 -3.59
N ARG A 107 -30.72 -1.04 -4.57
CA ARG A 107 -32.16 -1.32 -4.51
C ARG A 107 -32.44 -2.81 -4.38
N ASP A 108 -31.72 -3.64 -5.13
CA ASP A 108 -31.87 -5.10 -5.09
C ASP A 108 -31.46 -5.65 -3.71
N ALA A 109 -30.39 -5.13 -3.12
CA ALA A 109 -29.95 -5.49 -1.78
C ALA A 109 -30.95 -5.04 -0.70
N GLU A 110 -31.58 -3.86 -0.86
CA GLU A 110 -32.61 -3.36 0.06
C GLU A 110 -33.90 -4.21 -0.06
N ALA A 111 -34.30 -4.59 -1.27
CA ALA A 111 -35.44 -5.49 -1.51
C ALA A 111 -35.21 -6.90 -0.93
N ALA A 112 -33.99 -7.43 -1.07
CA ALA A 112 -33.62 -8.72 -0.48
C ALA A 112 -33.70 -8.69 1.06
N ARG A 113 -33.20 -7.62 1.69
CA ARG A 113 -33.31 -7.42 3.15
C ARG A 113 -34.76 -7.33 3.62
N GLN A 114 -35.61 -6.66 2.85
CA GLN A 114 -37.05 -6.57 3.16
C GLN A 114 -37.73 -7.94 3.07
N ALA A 115 -37.46 -8.71 2.02
CA ALA A 115 -37.99 -10.06 1.86
C ALA A 115 -37.52 -11.02 2.97
N GLU A 116 -36.27 -10.88 3.42
CA GLU A 116 -35.75 -11.64 4.56
C GLU A 116 -36.43 -11.25 5.89
N ALA A 117 -36.66 -9.97 6.12
CA ALA A 117 -37.37 -9.47 7.30
C ALA A 117 -38.85 -9.93 7.31
N GLU A 118 -39.52 -9.93 6.16
CA GLU A 118 -40.89 -10.45 6.04
C GLU A 118 -40.96 -11.96 6.29
N ARG A 119 -39.98 -12.72 5.81
CA ARG A 119 -39.87 -14.17 6.09
C ARG A 119 -39.65 -14.42 7.58
N GLN A 120 -38.79 -13.65 8.24
CA GLN A 120 -38.56 -13.75 9.69
C GLN A 120 -39.83 -13.40 10.48
N ALA A 121 -40.55 -12.33 10.11
CA ALA A 121 -41.81 -11.96 10.74
C ALA A 121 -42.90 -13.05 10.58
N GLN A 122 -42.95 -13.73 9.44
CA GLN A 122 -43.89 -14.86 9.23
C GLN A 122 -43.52 -16.10 10.06
N ILE A 123 -42.23 -16.39 10.22
CA ILE A 123 -41.75 -17.50 11.05
C ILE A 123 -42.06 -17.23 12.54
N GLU A 124 -41.86 -16.00 13.00
CA GLU A 124 -42.18 -15.58 14.37
C GLU A 124 -43.70 -15.59 14.64
N ALA A 125 -44.52 -15.15 13.68
CA ALA A 125 -45.98 -15.20 13.79
C ALA A 125 -46.54 -16.64 13.78
N GLY A 126 -45.92 -17.56 13.01
CA GLY A 126 -46.30 -18.98 12.98
C GLY A 126 -45.89 -19.76 14.25
N SER A 127 -44.87 -19.31 14.97
CA SER A 127 -44.40 -19.93 16.21
C SER A 127 -45.31 -19.64 17.42
N SER A 128 -46.10 -18.56 17.38
CA SER A 128 -47.00 -18.17 18.47
C SER A 128 -48.35 -18.94 18.52
N ALA A 129 -48.62 -19.85 17.57
CA ALA A 129 -49.95 -20.45 17.39
C ALA A 129 -50.13 -21.87 17.97
N ASN A 130 -49.19 -22.40 18.76
CA ASN A 130 -49.35 -23.74 19.36
C ASN A 130 -49.24 -23.70 20.89
N PRO A 131 -50.36 -23.64 21.65
CA PRO A 131 -50.34 -23.81 23.09
C PRO A 131 -50.07 -25.28 23.42
N THR A 132 -48.96 -25.55 24.10
CA THR A 132 -48.60 -26.85 24.65
C THR A 132 -49.76 -27.41 25.51
N PRO A 133 -50.32 -28.60 25.21
CA PRO A 133 -51.19 -29.28 26.14
C PRO A 133 -50.32 -29.90 27.24
N THR A 134 -50.52 -29.42 28.46
CA THR A 134 -50.14 -30.06 29.71
C THR A 134 -50.53 -31.54 29.68
N ASP A 135 -49.58 -32.47 29.82
CA ASP A 135 -49.91 -33.84 30.23
C ASP A 135 -49.12 -34.25 31.47
N LYS A 136 -49.89 -34.71 32.45
CA LYS A 136 -49.49 -35.16 33.78
C LYS A 136 -49.23 -36.65 33.72
N ARG A 137 -48.06 -37.11 34.17
CA ARG A 137 -47.93 -38.42 34.82
C ARG A 137 -46.69 -38.52 35.69
#